data_AF-A0A367IJV9-F1
#
_entry.id   AF-A0A367IJV9-F1
#
_cell.length_a   1.000
_cell.length_b   1.000
_cell.length_c   1.000
_cell.angle_alpha   90.00
_cell.angle_beta   90.00
_cell.angle_gamma   90.00
#
_symmetry.space_group_name_H-M   'P 1'
#
loop_
_entity.id
_entity.type
_entity.pdbx_description
1 polymer ?
#
loop_
_entity_poly.entity_id
_entity_poly.type
_entity_poly.pdbx_seq_one_letter_code
_entity_poly.pdbx_strand_id
1 'polypeptide(L)'
;GRWNYEEWEYPPTLSAGTGVELWAWLRDTQDIDDQWKSLTNTLSGLFCASLNFIDETITTEPRLLFQSEEMRHEQLRYGSLPHENVCTENLTPWIKLLPCKSKSGISNDACTERQLELKQTVTSVMDPIRDSSRRDWSLASVFDRQLRQACPVANQSRVSVDLTNAGDEYELKPAGQKQGNAVTYHLSKEPLDIRMDWRQSSFDYPLEPVQPIIYAERYFTGYGQEHGGLKVTIHNRNQLEAMPVIYYDSLP
;
A
#
# COMPACT_ATOMS: atom_id res chain seq x y z
N GLY A 1 8.75 4.51 5.56
CA GLY A 1 8.19 3.32 6.20
C GLY A 1 6.79 3.09 5.69
N ARG A 2 6.40 1.84 5.47
CA ARG A 2 5.06 1.46 5.02
C ARG A 2 4.18 1.15 6.23
N TRP A 3 2.94 1.61 6.22
CA TRP A 3 1.98 1.32 7.28
C TRP A 3 1.29 -0.02 7.00
N ASN A 4 1.27 -0.93 7.98
CA ASN A 4 0.50 -2.17 7.85
C ASN A 4 -0.97 -1.88 8.15
N TYR A 5 -1.76 -1.56 7.12
CA TYR A 5 -3.19 -1.25 7.25
C TYR A 5 -4.05 -2.42 7.77
N GLU A 6 -3.55 -3.66 7.75
CA GLU A 6 -4.28 -4.82 8.29
C GLU A 6 -4.09 -5.01 9.79
N GLU A 7 -2.93 -4.61 10.33
CA GLU A 7 -2.58 -4.84 11.74
C GLU A 7 -2.51 -3.56 12.57
N TRP A 8 -2.13 -2.44 11.96
CA TRP A 8 -1.75 -1.22 12.68
C TRP A 8 -2.81 -0.12 12.59
N GLU A 9 -4.04 -0.47 12.22
CA GLU A 9 -5.13 0.49 12.00
C GLU A 9 -4.75 1.56 10.94
N TYR A 10 -5.24 2.79 11.04
CA TYR A 10 -4.98 3.82 10.03
C TYR A 10 -3.75 4.66 10.40
N PRO A 11 -2.89 5.03 9.43
CA PRO A 11 -1.75 5.85 9.74
C PRO A 11 -2.23 7.23 10.23
N PRO A 12 -1.60 7.73 11.30
CA PRO A 12 -1.91 9.01 11.93
C PRO A 12 -1.53 10.22 11.07
N THR A 13 -0.66 10.01 10.10
CA THR A 13 -0.10 11.02 9.21
C THR A 13 -0.20 10.52 7.78
N LEU A 14 -0.31 11.46 6.84
CA LEU A 14 -0.38 11.14 5.42
C LEU A 14 0.90 10.42 4.99
N SER A 15 0.73 9.22 4.42
CA SER A 15 1.84 8.41 3.92
C SER A 15 2.48 9.10 2.73
N ALA A 16 3.78 9.38 2.75
CA ALA A 16 4.49 9.81 1.54
C ALA A 16 4.75 8.59 0.64
N GLY A 17 4.59 8.73 -0.67
CA GLY A 17 5.00 7.70 -1.63
C GLY A 17 6.51 7.54 -1.62
N THR A 18 7.00 6.31 -1.47
CA THR A 18 8.44 6.00 -1.33
C THR A 18 8.88 4.94 -2.34
N GLY A 19 8.47 5.06 -3.60
CA GLY A 19 8.91 4.16 -4.67
C GLY A 19 8.29 2.76 -4.63
N VAL A 20 9.09 1.73 -4.86
CA VAL A 20 8.62 0.33 -4.95
C VAL A 20 9.20 -0.54 -3.84
N GLU A 21 8.38 -1.45 -3.34
CA GLU A 21 8.77 -2.52 -2.42
C GLU A 21 8.28 -3.85 -2.99
N LEU A 22 9.18 -4.84 -3.04
CA LEU A 22 8.89 -6.19 -3.52
C LEU A 22 9.35 -7.20 -2.48
N TRP A 23 8.49 -8.17 -2.19
CA TRP A 23 8.85 -9.29 -1.35
C TRP A 23 8.11 -10.55 -1.80
N ALA A 24 8.78 -11.70 -1.68
CA ALA A 24 8.25 -12.98 -2.13
C ALA A 24 8.81 -14.13 -1.29
N TRP A 25 7.96 -15.10 -0.96
CA TRP A 25 8.41 -16.40 -0.48
C TRP A 25 8.64 -17.32 -1.67
N LEU A 26 9.85 -17.89 -1.74
CA LEU A 26 10.28 -18.75 -2.83
C LEU A 26 10.58 -20.14 -2.28
N ARG A 27 10.15 -21.18 -3.00
CA ARG A 27 10.39 -22.56 -2.60
C ARG A 27 11.85 -22.93 -2.75
N ASP A 28 12.35 -23.68 -1.77
CA ASP A 28 13.72 -24.19 -1.73
C ASP A 28 13.88 -25.45 -2.63
N THR A 29 13.61 -25.29 -3.93
CA THR A 29 13.67 -26.38 -4.92
C THR A 29 14.76 -26.19 -5.98
N GLN A 30 15.19 -24.95 -6.20
CA GLN A 30 16.25 -24.54 -7.12
C GLN A 30 17.08 -23.44 -6.44
N ASP A 31 18.15 -22.98 -7.10
CA ASP A 31 18.87 -21.78 -6.66
C ASP A 31 17.88 -20.62 -6.51
N ILE A 32 17.72 -20.17 -5.27
CA ILE A 32 16.73 -19.17 -4.89
C ILE A 32 17.09 -17.78 -5.40
N ASP A 33 18.39 -17.52 -5.62
CA ASP A 33 18.85 -16.22 -6.11
C ASP A 33 18.57 -16.11 -7.61
N ASP A 34 18.68 -17.21 -8.36
CA ASP A 34 18.22 -17.29 -9.75
C ASP A 34 16.70 -17.12 -9.86
N GLN A 35 15.92 -17.73 -8.95
CA GLN A 35 14.47 -17.55 -8.90
C GLN A 35 14.08 -16.10 -8.61
N TRP A 36 14.76 -15.48 -7.64
CA TRP A 36 14.55 -14.07 -7.29
C TRP A 36 14.91 -13.13 -8.43
N LYS A 37 16.05 -13.36 -9.09
CA LYS A 37 16.49 -12.60 -10.26
C LYS A 37 15.51 -12.76 -11.42
N SER A 38 15.00 -13.97 -11.65
CA SER A 38 13.98 -14.23 -12.67
C SER A 38 12.69 -13.45 -12.37
N LEU A 39 12.27 -13.43 -11.10
CA LEU A 39 11.09 -12.68 -10.65
C LEU A 39 11.26 -11.18 -10.87
N THR A 40 12.35 -10.56 -10.40
CA THR A 40 12.58 -9.11 -10.51
C THR A 40 12.66 -8.68 -11.98
N ASN A 41 13.35 -9.44 -12.84
CA ASN A 41 13.40 -9.16 -14.28
C ASN A 41 12.05 -9.30 -14.97
N THR A 42 11.25 -10.31 -14.60
CA THR A 42 9.92 -10.51 -15.17
C THR A 42 8.97 -9.37 -14.77
N LEU A 43 8.98 -8.97 -13.50
CA LEU A 43 8.16 -7.87 -13.01
C LEU A 43 8.60 -6.52 -13.60
N SER A 44 9.91 -6.30 -13.80
CA SER A 44 10.41 -5.15 -14.55
C SER A 44 9.79 -5.03 -15.93
N GLY A 45 9.83 -6.11 -16.72
CA GLY A 45 9.26 -6.12 -18.06
C GLY A 45 7.75 -5.90 -18.06
N LEU A 46 7.05 -6.44 -17.06
CA LEU A 46 5.61 -6.33 -16.94
C LEU A 46 5.14 -4.93 -16.54
N PHE A 47 5.80 -4.31 -15.56
CA PHE A 47 5.46 -2.98 -15.06
C PHE A 47 6.16 -1.85 -15.81
N CYS A 48 7.09 -2.18 -16.71
CA CYS A 48 7.97 -1.23 -17.36
C CYS A 48 8.70 -0.34 -16.33
N ALA A 49 9.18 -0.98 -15.26
CA ALA A 49 9.87 -0.35 -14.14
C ALA A 49 11.26 -1.00 -13.94
N SER A 50 12.12 -0.36 -13.17
CA SER A 50 13.51 -0.77 -12.95
C SER A 50 13.68 -1.77 -11.80
N LEU A 51 12.69 -2.64 -11.58
CA LEU A 51 12.67 -3.62 -10.48
C LEU A 51 13.85 -4.61 -10.52
N ASN A 52 14.47 -4.79 -11.67
CA ASN A 52 15.67 -5.57 -11.93
C ASN A 52 16.93 -4.95 -11.30
N PHE A 53 16.86 -3.72 -10.79
CA PHE A 53 17.88 -3.15 -9.91
C PHE A 53 17.80 -3.67 -8.48
N ILE A 54 16.73 -4.41 -8.12
CA ILE A 54 16.69 -5.23 -6.93
C ILE A 54 17.55 -6.48 -7.18
N ASP A 55 18.85 -6.31 -7.01
CA ASP A 55 19.86 -7.35 -7.10
C ASP A 55 20.26 -7.86 -5.72
N GLU A 56 21.22 -8.79 -5.69
CA GLU A 56 21.77 -9.40 -4.47
C GLU A 56 22.34 -8.39 -3.46
N THR A 57 22.69 -7.16 -3.86
CA THR A 57 23.29 -6.15 -2.98
C THR A 57 22.25 -5.42 -2.14
N ILE A 58 21.02 -5.29 -2.65
CA ILE A 58 19.91 -4.61 -1.95
C ILE A 58 18.77 -5.57 -1.59
N THR A 59 18.99 -6.86 -1.77
CA THR A 59 18.07 -7.92 -1.35
C THR A 59 18.37 -8.34 0.08
N THR A 60 17.33 -8.48 0.90
CA THR A 60 17.43 -8.92 2.30
C THR A 60 16.46 -10.05 2.60
N GLU A 61 16.74 -10.80 3.68
CA GLU A 61 15.86 -11.84 4.23
C GLU A 61 15.40 -11.44 5.64
N PRO A 62 14.36 -10.60 5.77
CA PRO A 62 13.88 -10.14 7.07
C PRO A 62 13.19 -11.26 7.86
N ARG A 63 13.82 -11.74 8.92
CA ARG A 63 13.33 -12.88 9.74
C ARG A 63 12.17 -12.56 10.69
N LEU A 64 11.93 -11.28 10.98
CA LEU A 64 10.96 -10.84 11.99
C LEU A 64 9.69 -10.19 11.41
N LEU A 65 9.75 -9.58 10.22
CA LEU A 65 8.67 -8.75 9.67
C LEU A 65 7.59 -9.52 8.91
N PHE A 66 7.84 -10.78 8.58
CA PHE A 66 7.01 -11.58 7.67
C PHE A 66 6.93 -13.04 8.12
N GLN A 67 6.69 -13.26 9.40
CA GLN A 67 6.56 -14.61 9.96
C GLN A 67 5.25 -15.24 9.48
N SER A 68 5.36 -16.31 8.69
CA SER A 68 4.23 -17.21 8.40
C SER A 68 4.50 -18.56 9.03
N GLU A 69 3.57 -19.04 9.87
CA GLU A 69 3.69 -20.34 10.55
C GLU A 69 3.62 -21.53 9.57
N GLU A 70 3.15 -21.32 8.35
CA GLU A 70 2.84 -22.40 7.39
C GLU A 70 4.00 -22.77 6.44
N MET A 71 5.14 -22.05 6.47
CA MET A 71 6.07 -22.02 5.31
C MET A 71 7.47 -22.57 5.64
N ARG A 72 7.54 -23.83 6.10
CA ARG A 72 8.80 -24.51 6.49
C ARG A 72 9.81 -24.77 5.35
N HIS A 73 9.41 -24.65 4.08
CA HIS A 73 10.26 -24.95 2.91
C HIS A 73 10.35 -23.76 1.92
N GLU A 74 10.05 -22.57 2.40
CA GLU A 74 10.12 -21.35 1.61
C GLU A 74 11.05 -20.35 2.29
N GLN A 75 11.85 -19.63 1.50
CA GLN A 75 12.67 -18.55 2.04
C GLN A 75 12.16 -17.22 1.49
N LEU A 76 12.20 -16.21 2.34
CA LEU A 76 11.75 -14.88 2.00
C LEU A 76 12.86 -14.12 1.26
N ARG A 77 12.48 -13.38 0.23
CA ARG A 77 13.30 -12.34 -0.38
C ARG A 77 12.54 -11.03 -0.32
N TYR A 78 13.26 -9.97 0.04
CA TYR A 78 12.74 -8.61 0.14
C TYR A 78 13.71 -7.64 -0.53
N GLY A 79 13.19 -6.66 -1.26
CA GLY A 79 13.96 -5.52 -1.72
C GLY A 79 13.07 -4.29 -1.95
N SER A 80 13.70 -3.12 -1.93
CA SER A 80 12.99 -1.86 -2.16
C SER A 80 13.80 -0.90 -3.02
N LEU A 81 13.10 -0.11 -3.83
CA LEU A 81 13.64 0.97 -4.64
C LEU A 81 12.91 2.27 -4.27
N PRO A 82 13.41 3.02 -3.27
CA PRO A 82 12.70 4.16 -2.70
C PRO A 82 12.40 5.31 -3.69
N HIS A 83 13.16 5.37 -4.79
CA HIS A 83 13.08 6.43 -5.79
C HIS A 83 12.50 5.95 -7.13
N GLU A 84 12.02 4.71 -7.21
CA GLU A 84 11.45 4.19 -8.45
C GLU A 84 10.10 4.87 -8.75
N ASN A 85 10.04 5.57 -9.88
CA ASN A 85 8.84 6.19 -10.39
C ASN A 85 8.06 5.19 -11.25
N VAL A 86 7.07 4.51 -10.66
CA VAL A 86 6.18 3.65 -11.45
C VAL A 86 5.18 4.53 -12.20
N CYS A 87 5.13 4.37 -13.53
CA CYS A 87 4.13 5.02 -14.38
C CYS A 87 2.70 4.64 -13.93
N THR A 88 2.04 5.52 -13.19
CA THR A 88 0.63 5.34 -12.79
C THR A 88 -0.35 5.54 -13.95
N GLU A 89 0.11 6.14 -15.05
CA GLU A 89 -0.68 6.40 -16.27
C GLU A 89 -1.12 5.12 -16.98
N ASN A 90 -0.56 3.96 -16.63
CA ASN A 90 -0.91 2.70 -17.24
C ASN A 90 -1.01 1.59 -16.18
N LEU A 91 -2.04 1.63 -15.32
CA LEU A 91 -2.39 0.49 -14.44
C LEU A 91 -2.84 -0.77 -15.22
N THR A 92 -2.83 -0.75 -16.55
CA THR A 92 -3.24 -1.86 -17.43
C THR A 92 -2.45 -3.18 -17.26
N PRO A 93 -1.13 -3.19 -16.92
CA PRO A 93 -0.40 -4.40 -16.57
C PRO A 93 -0.89 -5.07 -15.29
N TRP A 94 -1.47 -4.32 -14.34
CA TRP A 94 -2.01 -4.86 -13.09
C TRP A 94 -3.19 -5.82 -13.35
N ILE A 95 -4.01 -5.51 -14.37
CA ILE A 95 -5.10 -6.40 -14.81
C ILE A 95 -4.56 -7.66 -15.50
N LYS A 96 -3.34 -7.65 -16.04
CA LYS A 96 -2.72 -8.84 -16.65
C LYS A 96 -2.22 -9.86 -15.62
N LEU A 97 -1.99 -9.44 -14.38
CA LEU A 97 -1.60 -10.30 -13.26
C LEU A 97 -2.79 -10.98 -12.57
N LEU A 98 -4.00 -10.47 -12.79
CA LEU A 98 -5.19 -11.08 -12.23
C LEU A 98 -5.40 -12.46 -12.87
N PRO A 99 -5.71 -13.49 -12.09
CA PRO A 99 -6.16 -14.75 -12.64
C PRO A 99 -7.37 -14.43 -13.52
N CYS A 100 -7.23 -14.74 -14.80
CA CYS A 100 -8.12 -14.40 -15.92
C CYS A 100 -7.81 -13.06 -16.64
N LYS A 101 -7.09 -13.21 -17.77
CA LYS A 101 -7.64 -12.73 -19.05
C LYS A 101 -7.81 -13.88 -20.04
N SER A 102 -8.97 -13.86 -20.70
CA SER A 102 -9.56 -14.70 -21.76
C SER A 102 -9.41 -16.22 -21.81
N LYS A 103 -8.38 -16.89 -21.26
CA LYS A 103 -8.24 -18.36 -21.44
C LYS A 103 -7.67 -19.19 -20.27
N SER A 104 -6.81 -18.65 -19.40
CA SER A 104 -6.24 -19.42 -18.27
C SER A 104 -5.52 -18.52 -17.28
N GLY A 105 -5.78 -18.66 -15.98
CA GLY A 105 -5.07 -17.99 -14.89
C GLY A 105 -3.86 -18.79 -14.38
N ILE A 106 -3.18 -18.31 -13.34
CA ILE A 106 -2.00 -18.94 -12.68
C ILE A 106 -2.47 -20.04 -11.69
N SER A 107 -3.52 -20.79 -12.04
CA SER A 107 -4.09 -21.85 -11.21
C SER A 107 -4.18 -23.14 -12.02
N ASN A 108 -4.04 -24.29 -11.37
CA ASN A 108 -4.33 -25.58 -11.99
C ASN A 108 -5.84 -25.68 -12.33
N ASP A 109 -6.20 -26.56 -13.26
CA ASP A 109 -7.56 -26.75 -13.80
C ASP A 109 -8.67 -26.98 -12.75
N ALA A 110 -8.31 -27.37 -11.53
CA ALA A 110 -9.23 -27.64 -10.43
C ALA A 110 -9.30 -26.52 -9.36
N CYS A 111 -8.38 -25.55 -9.36
CA CYS A 111 -8.30 -24.47 -8.35
C CYS A 111 -8.39 -24.96 -6.88
N THR A 112 -7.93 -26.18 -6.60
CA THR A 112 -8.11 -26.84 -5.29
C THR A 112 -7.02 -26.47 -4.28
N GLU A 113 -5.86 -26.01 -4.73
CA GLU A 113 -4.72 -25.64 -3.89
C GLU A 113 -4.24 -24.24 -4.23
N ARG A 114 -3.96 -23.45 -3.18
CA ARG A 114 -3.38 -22.12 -3.30
C ARG A 114 -1.92 -22.25 -3.73
N GLN A 115 -1.62 -21.95 -4.99
CA GLN A 115 -0.24 -22.01 -5.51
C GLN A 115 0.51 -20.67 -5.46
N LEU A 116 -0.22 -19.55 -5.49
CA LEU A 116 0.37 -18.21 -5.49
C LEU A 116 -0.53 -17.25 -4.70
N GLU A 117 0.07 -16.50 -3.78
CA GLU A 117 -0.53 -15.32 -3.17
C GLU A 117 0.14 -14.07 -3.74
N LEU A 118 -0.62 -13.23 -4.43
CA LEU A 118 -0.17 -11.93 -4.90
C LEU A 118 -0.84 -10.84 -4.07
N LYS A 119 -0.08 -10.21 -3.15
CA LYS A 119 -0.54 -9.06 -2.39
C LYS A 119 0.03 -7.78 -2.99
N GLN A 120 -0.84 -6.97 -3.55
CA GLN A 120 -0.50 -5.72 -4.22
C GLN A 120 -1.15 -4.55 -3.49
N THR A 121 -0.37 -3.52 -3.19
CA THR A 121 -0.88 -2.27 -2.61
C THR A 121 -0.29 -1.11 -3.37
N VAL A 122 -1.16 -0.24 -3.86
CA VAL A 122 -0.79 1.04 -4.46
C VAL A 122 -1.33 2.13 -3.56
N THR A 123 -0.44 2.99 -3.06
CA THR A 123 -0.82 4.15 -2.25
C THR A 123 -0.62 5.39 -3.08
N SER A 124 -1.68 6.19 -3.25
CA SER A 124 -1.62 7.50 -3.91
C SER A 124 -2.15 8.55 -2.93
N VAL A 125 -1.38 9.62 -2.74
CA VAL A 125 -1.82 10.78 -1.96
C VAL A 125 -2.36 11.81 -2.92
N MET A 126 -3.60 12.23 -2.70
CA MET A 126 -4.25 13.28 -3.48
C MET A 126 -4.69 14.40 -2.54
N ASP A 127 -4.48 15.64 -2.98
CA ASP A 127 -4.73 16.84 -2.19
C ASP A 127 -5.69 17.79 -2.96
N PRO A 128 -7.02 17.51 -2.94
CA PRO A 128 -8.01 18.24 -3.75
C PRO A 128 -8.15 19.73 -3.35
N ILE A 129 -7.63 20.08 -2.17
CA ILE A 129 -7.66 21.44 -1.63
C ILE A 129 -6.76 22.36 -2.46
N ARG A 130 -5.66 21.85 -3.03
CA ARG A 130 -4.76 22.67 -3.87
C ARG A 130 -5.43 23.21 -5.12
N ASP A 131 -6.39 22.47 -5.66
CA ASP A 131 -7.07 22.83 -6.90
C ASP A 131 -8.35 23.63 -6.65
N SER A 132 -9.12 23.26 -5.62
CA SER A 132 -10.47 23.79 -5.39
C SER A 132 -10.64 24.62 -4.12
N SER A 133 -9.61 24.71 -3.27
CA SER A 133 -9.68 25.20 -1.87
C SER A 133 -10.67 24.43 -0.98
N ARG A 134 -11.36 23.41 -1.52
CA ARG A 134 -12.32 22.56 -0.83
C ARG A 134 -11.72 21.16 -0.69
N ARG A 135 -12.14 20.44 0.34
CA ARG A 135 -11.72 19.05 0.57
C ARG A 135 -12.64 18.02 -0.07
N ASP A 136 -13.60 18.48 -0.89
CA ASP A 136 -14.57 17.63 -1.57
C ASP A 136 -13.88 16.70 -2.56
N TRP A 137 -14.40 15.49 -2.70
CA TRP A 137 -13.87 14.52 -3.65
C TRP A 137 -14.97 13.59 -4.16
N SER A 138 -14.77 13.07 -5.37
CA SER A 138 -15.43 11.85 -5.85
C SER A 138 -14.40 10.86 -6.38
N LEU A 139 -14.78 9.58 -6.48
CA LEU A 139 -13.91 8.60 -7.12
C LEU A 139 -13.56 9.02 -8.55
N ALA A 140 -14.53 9.61 -9.27
CA ALA A 140 -14.27 10.16 -10.59
C ALA A 140 -13.26 11.33 -10.56
N SER A 141 -13.33 12.27 -9.61
CA SER A 141 -12.38 13.40 -9.56
C SER A 141 -10.96 12.96 -9.18
N VAL A 142 -10.85 11.94 -8.32
CA VAL A 142 -9.60 11.40 -7.78
C VAL A 142 -8.93 10.48 -8.80
N PHE A 143 -9.68 9.59 -9.44
CA PHE A 143 -9.13 8.54 -10.31
C PHE A 143 -9.39 8.76 -11.81
N ASP A 144 -10.04 9.86 -12.20
CA ASP A 144 -10.54 10.14 -13.56
C ASP A 144 -11.40 9.00 -14.14
N ARG A 145 -11.98 8.17 -13.25
CA ARG A 145 -12.69 6.94 -13.59
C ARG A 145 -13.74 6.61 -12.54
N GLN A 146 -14.86 6.07 -12.98
CA GLN A 146 -15.89 5.50 -12.11
C GLN A 146 -15.71 3.99 -11.96
N LEU A 147 -16.02 3.45 -10.79
CA LEU A 147 -16.00 2.00 -10.55
C LEU A 147 -17.23 1.37 -11.22
N ARG A 148 -17.03 0.74 -12.38
CA ARG A 148 -18.16 0.27 -13.22
C ARG A 148 -18.84 -1.00 -12.75
N GLN A 149 -18.08 -1.94 -12.17
CA GLN A 149 -18.60 -3.24 -11.77
C GLN A 149 -17.72 -3.91 -10.72
N ALA A 150 -18.30 -4.83 -9.94
CA ALA A 150 -17.56 -5.78 -9.11
C ALA A 150 -16.57 -6.62 -9.93
N CYS A 151 -15.49 -7.05 -9.28
CA CYS A 151 -14.51 -7.97 -9.87
C CYS A 151 -15.14 -9.37 -10.04
N PRO A 152 -15.28 -9.90 -11.27
CA PRO A 152 -16.01 -11.16 -11.52
C PRO A 152 -15.40 -12.41 -10.86
N VAL A 153 -14.10 -12.37 -10.55
CA VAL A 153 -13.35 -13.48 -9.96
C VAL A 153 -13.11 -13.29 -8.45
N ALA A 154 -13.58 -12.20 -7.87
CA ALA A 154 -13.44 -11.94 -6.44
C ALA A 154 -14.65 -12.49 -5.67
N ASN A 155 -14.40 -13.17 -4.53
CA ASN A 155 -15.45 -13.57 -3.60
C ASN A 155 -16.22 -12.34 -3.04
N GLN A 156 -15.54 -11.20 -2.92
CA GLN A 156 -16.12 -9.95 -2.48
C GLN A 156 -15.44 -8.76 -3.14
N SER A 157 -16.22 -7.77 -3.55
CA SER A 157 -15.74 -6.46 -4.05
C SER A 157 -16.38 -5.36 -3.21
N ARG A 158 -15.58 -4.71 -2.36
CA ARG A 158 -16.05 -3.67 -1.42
C ARG A 158 -15.19 -2.42 -1.51
N VAL A 159 -15.81 -1.27 -1.32
CA VAL A 159 -15.14 0.01 -1.11
C VAL A 159 -15.52 0.51 0.27
N SER A 160 -14.54 0.90 1.08
CA SER A 160 -14.77 1.42 2.41
C SER A 160 -14.21 2.84 2.49
N VAL A 161 -15.04 3.78 2.94
CA VAL A 161 -14.67 5.17 3.20
C VAL A 161 -14.53 5.34 4.71
N ASP A 162 -13.31 5.64 5.15
CA ASP A 162 -13.03 5.96 6.55
C ASP A 162 -13.45 7.40 6.85
N LEU A 163 -14.15 7.59 7.96
CA LEU A 163 -14.68 8.87 8.43
C LEU A 163 -13.99 9.38 9.70
N THR A 164 -12.94 8.72 10.16
CA THR A 164 -12.22 9.06 11.39
C THR A 164 -11.74 10.50 11.45
N ASN A 165 -11.27 11.03 10.33
CA ASN A 165 -10.81 12.40 10.22
C ASN A 165 -11.70 13.26 9.31
N ALA A 166 -12.94 12.83 9.04
CA ALA A 166 -13.85 13.59 8.16
C ALA A 166 -14.36 14.88 8.81
N GLY A 167 -14.28 14.99 10.15
CA GLY A 167 -14.86 16.07 10.93
C GLY A 167 -16.39 16.08 10.84
N ASP A 168 -16.98 17.22 11.14
CA ASP A 168 -18.43 17.44 11.04
C ASP A 168 -18.82 18.01 9.67
N GLU A 169 -20.12 17.96 9.36
CA GLU A 169 -20.75 18.61 8.20
C GLU A 169 -20.32 18.10 6.80
N TYR A 170 -20.20 16.79 6.65
CA TYR A 170 -20.09 16.13 5.34
C TYR A 170 -21.40 15.49 4.90
N GLU A 171 -21.53 15.27 3.60
CA GLU A 171 -22.57 14.47 2.97
C GLU A 171 -21.91 13.43 2.05
N LEU A 172 -22.13 12.15 2.34
CA LEU A 172 -21.71 11.05 1.49
C LEU A 172 -22.83 10.67 0.52
N LYS A 173 -22.48 10.53 -0.76
CA LYS A 173 -23.40 10.06 -1.80
C LYS A 173 -22.75 8.98 -2.66
N PRO A 174 -23.46 7.88 -3.00
CA PRO A 174 -24.75 7.48 -2.44
C PRO A 174 -24.65 7.13 -0.94
N ALA A 175 -25.78 6.90 -0.26
CA ALA A 175 -25.75 6.41 1.11
C ALA A 175 -25.20 4.97 1.14
N GLY A 176 -24.18 4.73 1.99
CA GLY A 176 -23.60 3.40 2.19
C GLY A 176 -23.95 2.80 3.54
N GLN A 177 -23.46 1.58 3.79
CA GLN A 177 -23.67 0.90 5.07
C GLN A 177 -22.62 1.34 6.09
N LYS A 178 -23.05 2.07 7.12
CA LYS A 178 -22.15 2.48 8.21
C LYS A 178 -21.78 1.27 9.10
N GLN A 179 -20.48 1.07 9.32
CA GLN A 179 -19.92 0.10 10.25
C GLN A 179 -18.83 0.81 11.07
N GLY A 180 -19.12 1.10 12.34
CA GLY A 180 -18.22 1.88 13.18
C GLY A 180 -17.96 3.28 12.59
N ASN A 181 -16.67 3.57 12.35
CA ASN A 181 -16.21 4.84 11.77
C ASN A 181 -16.01 4.81 10.25
N ALA A 182 -16.47 3.75 9.58
CA ALA A 182 -16.37 3.61 8.15
C ALA A 182 -17.75 3.43 7.51
N VAL A 183 -17.86 3.80 6.24
CA VAL A 183 -19.01 3.49 5.39
C VAL A 183 -18.56 2.54 4.30
N THR A 184 -19.20 1.39 4.23
CA THR A 184 -18.87 0.33 3.28
C THR A 184 -19.91 0.26 2.18
N TYR A 185 -19.41 0.09 0.95
CA TYR A 185 -20.18 -0.06 -0.28
C TYR A 185 -19.81 -1.39 -0.91
N HIS A 186 -20.80 -2.22 -1.20
CA HIS A 186 -20.61 -3.40 -2.02
C HIS A 186 -20.73 -2.98 -3.48
N LEU A 187 -19.70 -3.30 -4.28
CA LEU A 187 -19.74 -3.01 -5.71
C LEU A 187 -20.83 -3.87 -6.35
N SER A 188 -21.78 -3.24 -7.03
CA SER A 188 -22.84 -3.90 -7.80
C SER A 188 -22.42 -3.96 -9.29
N LYS A 189 -23.37 -4.26 -10.18
CA LYS A 189 -23.15 -4.21 -11.64
C LYS A 189 -23.32 -2.79 -12.23
N GLU A 190 -23.73 -1.83 -11.41
CA GLU A 190 -23.93 -0.45 -11.84
C GLU A 190 -22.71 0.41 -11.51
N PRO A 191 -22.39 1.44 -12.32
CA PRO A 191 -21.32 2.38 -12.00
C PRO A 191 -21.54 3.05 -10.65
N LEU A 192 -20.55 2.94 -9.77
CA LEU A 192 -20.52 3.55 -8.46
C LEU A 192 -19.49 4.68 -8.45
N ASP A 193 -19.96 5.90 -8.22
CA ASP A 193 -19.13 7.07 -7.98
C ASP A 193 -19.45 7.60 -6.58
N ILE A 194 -18.62 7.18 -5.61
CA ILE A 194 -18.74 7.64 -4.24
C ILE A 194 -18.15 9.04 -4.18
N ARG A 195 -18.89 9.95 -3.55
CA ARG A 195 -18.44 11.32 -3.32
C ARG A 195 -18.69 11.73 -1.88
N MET A 196 -17.83 12.62 -1.39
CA MET A 196 -17.99 13.29 -0.10
C MET A 196 -17.93 14.80 -0.33
N ASP A 197 -19.04 15.46 -0.01
CA ASP A 197 -19.20 16.90 -0.12
C ASP A 197 -19.21 17.50 1.30
N TRP A 198 -18.39 18.51 1.57
CA TRP A 198 -18.45 19.25 2.83
C TRP A 198 -19.21 20.56 2.67
N ARG A 199 -19.95 20.97 3.71
CA ARG A 199 -20.71 22.23 3.68
C ARG A 199 -19.83 23.47 3.61
N GLN A 200 -18.62 23.40 4.18
CA GLN A 200 -17.68 24.51 4.19
C GLN A 200 -17.31 24.97 2.76
N SER A 201 -17.04 26.27 2.60
CA SER A 201 -16.64 26.87 1.32
C SER A 201 -15.13 26.75 1.04
N SER A 202 -14.32 26.63 2.10
CA SER A 202 -12.86 26.48 2.03
C SER A 202 -12.38 25.59 3.18
N PHE A 203 -11.27 24.89 2.98
CA PHE A 203 -10.61 24.11 4.02
C PHE A 203 -9.36 24.83 4.52
N ASP A 204 -9.28 25.02 5.83
CA ASP A 204 -8.10 25.55 6.51
C ASP A 204 -7.29 24.40 7.10
N TYR A 205 -6.02 24.28 6.71
CA TYR A 205 -5.14 23.28 7.32
C TYR A 205 -4.87 23.65 8.78
N PRO A 206 -4.95 22.67 9.71
CA PRO A 206 -4.53 22.91 11.08
C PRO A 206 -3.04 23.26 11.11
N LEU A 207 -2.69 24.31 11.85
CA LEU A 207 -1.30 24.76 12.01
C LEU A 207 -0.44 23.72 12.75
N GLU A 208 -1.06 22.93 13.61
CA GLU A 208 -0.41 21.83 14.34
C GLU A 208 -0.90 20.48 13.79
N PRO A 209 0.00 19.66 13.21
CA PRO A 209 -0.37 18.33 12.76
C PRO A 209 -0.68 17.44 13.96
N VAL A 210 -1.72 16.60 13.82
CA VAL A 210 -2.05 15.59 14.83
C VAL A 210 -0.90 14.60 14.92
N GLN A 211 -0.24 14.56 16.07
CA GLN A 211 0.81 13.59 16.32
C GLN A 211 0.21 12.23 16.71
N PRO A 212 0.59 11.13 16.04
CA PRO A 212 0.17 9.79 16.46
C PRO A 212 0.53 9.41 17.88
N ILE A 213 -0.08 8.29 18.31
CA ILE A 213 0.39 7.51 19.45
C ILE A 213 1.84 7.01 19.25
N ILE A 214 2.16 6.41 18.10
CA ILE A 214 3.53 6.01 17.74
C ILE A 214 4.02 6.80 16.52
N TYR A 215 5.16 7.48 16.62
CA TYR A 215 5.88 8.02 15.46
C TYR A 215 7.38 7.75 15.54
N ALA A 216 8.03 7.84 14.38
CA ALA A 216 9.47 7.82 14.26
C ALA A 216 9.96 9.05 13.48
N GLU A 217 11.06 9.64 13.94
CA GLU A 217 11.78 10.70 13.25
C GLU A 217 13.13 10.16 12.79
N ARG A 218 13.52 10.50 11.56
CA ARG A 218 14.79 10.10 10.94
C ARG A 218 15.54 11.35 10.48
N TYR A 219 16.78 11.50 10.91
CA TYR A 219 17.64 12.60 10.49
C TYR A 219 19.10 12.18 10.38
N PHE A 220 19.82 12.83 9.48
CA PHE A 220 21.26 12.69 9.38
C PHE A 220 21.95 13.47 10.50
N THR A 221 22.99 12.90 11.06
CA THR A 221 23.86 13.53 12.06
C THR A 221 25.26 13.65 11.51
N GLY A 222 25.99 14.71 11.87
CA GLY A 222 27.37 14.90 11.42
C GLY A 222 27.50 15.18 9.91
N TYR A 223 28.69 14.94 9.34
CA TYR A 223 29.01 15.32 7.95
C TYR A 223 29.96 14.32 7.28
N GLY A 224 29.81 14.15 5.96
CA GLY A 224 30.65 13.25 5.16
C GLY A 224 30.40 11.76 5.45
N GLN A 225 31.16 10.88 4.80
CA GLN A 225 31.02 9.43 5.01
C GLN A 225 31.72 8.92 6.29
N GLU A 226 32.69 9.68 6.83
CA GLU A 226 33.44 9.26 8.02
C GLU A 226 32.81 9.71 9.35
N HIS A 227 32.18 10.89 9.35
CA HIS A 227 31.58 11.48 10.55
C HIS A 227 30.06 11.67 10.42
N GLY A 228 29.48 11.22 9.29
CA GLY A 228 28.05 11.13 9.09
C GLY A 228 27.47 9.94 9.83
N GLY A 229 26.24 10.10 10.31
CA GLY A 229 25.47 9.04 10.96
C GLY A 229 24.00 9.19 10.64
N LEU A 230 23.26 8.12 10.87
CA LEU A 230 21.81 8.14 10.81
C LEU A 230 21.26 8.00 12.22
N LYS A 231 20.40 8.94 12.62
CA LYS A 231 19.68 8.85 13.89
C LYS A 231 18.20 8.68 13.63
N VAL A 232 17.64 7.66 14.27
CA VAL A 232 16.23 7.35 14.24
C VAL A 232 15.72 7.37 15.67
N THR A 233 14.68 8.16 15.93
CA THR A 233 14.08 8.30 17.25
C THR A 233 12.63 7.83 17.15
N ILE A 234 12.28 6.80 17.91
CA ILE A 234 10.91 6.26 17.97
C ILE A 234 10.27 6.73 19.26
N HIS A 235 9.08 7.29 19.16
CA HIS A 235 8.32 7.86 20.25
C HIS A 235 7.05 7.04 20.48
N ASN A 236 6.85 6.59 21.72
CA ASN A 236 5.57 6.07 22.20
C ASN A 236 4.90 7.11 23.09
N ARG A 237 3.78 7.68 22.63
CA ARG A 237 2.96 8.64 23.39
C ARG A 237 1.86 7.96 24.22
N ASN A 238 1.72 6.64 24.15
CA ASN A 238 0.82 5.91 25.05
C ASN A 238 1.43 5.92 26.47
N GLN A 239 0.72 6.51 27.42
CA GLN A 239 1.17 6.62 28.81
C GLN A 239 0.82 5.38 29.66
N LEU A 240 -0.06 4.50 29.15
CA LEU A 240 -0.62 3.38 29.91
C LEU A 240 -0.06 2.04 29.47
N GLU A 241 0.30 1.90 28.19
CA GLU A 241 0.69 0.62 27.61
C GLU A 241 1.98 0.71 26.78
N ALA A 242 2.82 -0.32 26.92
CA ALA A 242 3.95 -0.54 26.03
C ALA A 242 3.43 -1.07 24.69
N MET A 243 3.77 -0.41 23.59
CA MET A 243 3.40 -0.85 22.26
C MET A 243 4.56 -1.61 21.60
N PRO A 244 4.36 -2.86 21.15
CA PRO A 244 5.37 -3.58 20.41
C PRO A 244 5.56 -2.92 19.03
N VAL A 245 6.80 -2.59 18.70
CA VAL A 245 7.16 -1.97 17.41
C VAL A 245 8.25 -2.80 16.77
N ILE A 246 8.06 -3.15 15.50
CA ILE A 246 9.12 -3.72 14.67
C ILE A 246 9.64 -2.62 13.76
N TYR A 247 10.92 -2.30 13.91
CA TYR A 247 11.61 -1.32 13.08
C TYR A 247 12.40 -2.02 11.97
N TYR A 248 12.18 -1.59 10.73
CA TYR A 248 12.94 -2.00 9.57
C TYR A 248 13.42 -0.77 8.83
N ASP A 249 14.69 -0.77 8.45
CA ASP A 249 15.28 0.26 7.60
C ASP A 249 16.15 -0.42 6.54
N SER A 250 16.01 0.05 5.31
CA SER A 250 16.88 -0.34 4.20
C SER A 250 17.82 0.84 3.94
N LEU A 251 19.10 0.67 4.26
CA LEU A 251 20.12 1.68 4.01
C LEU A 251 20.70 1.48 2.60
N PRO A 252 20.81 2.53 1.78
CA PRO A 252 21.56 2.48 0.53
C PRO A 252 23.08 2.41 0.76
#